data_AF-A0A151RRN0-F1
#
_entry.id   AF-A0A151RRN0-F1
#
_cell.length_a   1.000
_cell.length_b   1.000
_cell.length_c   1.000
_cell.angle_alpha   90.00
_cell.angle_beta   90.00
_cell.angle_gamma   90.00
#
_symmetry.space_group_name_H-M   'P 1'
#
loop_
_entity.id
_entity.type
_entity.pdbx_description
1 polymer ?
#
loop_
_entity_poly.entity_id
_entity_poly.type
_entity_poly.pdbx_seq_one_letter_code
_entity_poly.pdbx_strand_id
1 'polypeptide(L)'
;MQLYAKLSKCEFWLDEVKFLGHVISTEGIAVNPAKVESVLQWERPRTVTDTQSFVGLVSYYRRFIEGFSKIVAPLTQLTRKEQLFI
;
A
#
# COMPACT_ATOMS: atom_id res chain seq x y z
N MET A 1 24.29 -24.75 -11.31
CA MET A 1 22.96 -24.15 -11.56
C MET A 1 23.18 -22.91 -12.41
N GLN A 2 22.64 -22.85 -13.63
CA GLN A 2 22.76 -21.66 -14.49
C GLN A 2 21.46 -20.86 -14.41
N LEU A 3 21.57 -19.55 -14.20
CA LEU A 3 20.45 -18.61 -14.17
C LEU A 3 20.54 -17.69 -15.39
N TYR A 4 19.39 -17.40 -16.00
CA TYR A 4 19.29 -16.54 -17.17
C TYR A 4 18.21 -15.48 -16.93
N ALA A 5 18.51 -14.22 -17.27
CA ALA A 5 17.54 -13.14 -17.23
C ALA A 5 16.70 -13.13 -18.52
N LYS A 6 15.40 -12.88 -18.40
CA LYS A 6 14.53 -12.66 -19.56
C LYS A 6 14.68 -11.21 -20.01
N LEU A 7 15.40 -10.98 -21.10
CA LEU A 7 15.70 -9.63 -21.61
C LEU A 7 14.43 -8.77 -21.80
N SER A 8 13.31 -9.37 -22.19
CA SER A 8 12.02 -8.68 -22.35
C SER A 8 11.40 -8.13 -21.05
N LYS A 9 11.99 -8.44 -19.89
CA LYS A 9 11.58 -7.92 -18.57
C LYS A 9 12.65 -7.02 -17.96
N CYS A 10 13.74 -6.77 -18.68
CA CYS A 10 14.84 -5.95 -18.20
C CYS A 10 14.66 -4.52 -18.72
N GLU A 11 14.81 -3.58 -17.81
CA GLU A 11 14.78 -2.15 -18.08
C GLU A 11 16.17 -1.60 -17.75
N PHE A 12 16.73 -0.76 -18.61
CA PHE A 12 18.09 -0.25 -18.48
C PHE A 12 18.13 1.26 -18.72
N TRP A 13 19.05 1.94 -18.04
CA TRP A 13 19.32 3.37 -18.22
C TRP A 13 18.08 4.27 -18.07
N LEU A 14 17.21 3.94 -17.12
CA LEU A 14 16.03 4.75 -16.80
C LEU A 14 16.31 5.64 -15.58
N ASP A 15 15.74 6.85 -15.59
CA ASP A 15 15.78 7.77 -14.44
C ASP A 15 14.81 7.34 -13.31
N GLU A 16 13.77 6.59 -13.67
CA GLU A 16 12.83 5.96 -12.74
C GLU A 16 12.52 4.51 -13.12
N VAL A 17 12.30 3.65 -12.13
CA VAL A 17 11.92 2.24 -12.32
C VAL A 17 10.81 1.82 -11.37
N LYS A 18 9.86 1.03 -11.87
CA LYS A 18 8.80 0.42 -11.06
C LYS A 18 9.28 -0.92 -10.52
N PHE A 19 9.50 -0.99 -9.21
CA PHE A 19 10.01 -2.21 -8.57
C PHE A 19 9.25 -2.53 -7.27
N LEU A 20 8.77 -3.76 -7.15
CA LEU A 20 8.03 -4.28 -5.98
C LEU A 20 6.87 -3.38 -5.49
N GLY A 21 6.23 -2.65 -6.39
CA GLY A 21 5.13 -1.73 -6.07
C GLY A 21 5.57 -0.35 -5.58
N HIS A 22 6.82 0.01 -5.81
CA HIS A 22 7.37 1.35 -5.62
C HIS A 22 7.84 1.93 -6.95
N VAL A 23 7.96 3.25 -7.00
CA VAL A 23 8.75 3.95 -8.02
C VAL A 23 10.07 4.33 -7.35
N ILE A 24 11.19 3.94 -7.95
CA ILE A 24 12.54 4.25 -7.48
C ILE A 24 13.15 5.22 -8.48
N SER A 25 13.60 6.37 -8.01
CA SER A 25 14.24 7.41 -8.80
C SER A 25 15.41 8.03 -8.04
N THR A 26 16.05 9.04 -8.63
CA THR A 26 17.16 9.77 -7.98
C THR A 26 16.73 10.54 -6.73
N GLU A 27 15.45 10.91 -6.66
CA GLU A 27 14.80 11.60 -5.54
C GLU A 27 14.44 10.64 -4.39
N GLY A 28 14.53 9.33 -4.62
CA GLY A 28 14.31 8.30 -3.62
C GLY A 28 13.23 7.30 -4.00
N ILE A 29 12.47 6.85 -3.00
CA ILE A 29 11.44 5.82 -3.16
C ILE A 29 10.07 6.47 -2.98
N ALA A 30 9.20 6.34 -3.99
CA ALA A 30 7.82 6.79 -3.95
C ALA A 30 6.84 5.61 -4.02
N VAL A 31 5.61 5.85 -3.56
CA VAL A 31 4.52 4.88 -3.71
C VAL A 31 4.09 4.84 -5.17
N ASN A 32 3.89 3.63 -5.72
CA ASN A 32 3.32 3.49 -7.05
C ASN A 32 1.89 4.07 -7.10
N PRO A 33 1.57 5.03 -7.99
CA PRO A 33 0.23 5.62 -8.09
C PRO A 33 -0.91 4.60 -8.27
N ALA A 34 -0.66 3.50 -8.99
CA ALA A 34 -1.66 2.43 -9.19
C ALA A 34 -2.11 1.80 -7.86
N LYS A 35 -1.22 1.79 -6.88
CA LYS A 35 -1.45 1.25 -5.54
C LYS A 35 -2.23 2.22 -4.64
N VAL A 36 -2.11 3.52 -4.90
CA VAL A 36 -2.91 4.59 -4.26
C VAL A 36 -4.34 4.55 -4.79
N GLU A 37 -4.53 4.33 -6.10
CA GLU A 37 -5.85 4.24 -6.72
C GLU A 37 -6.72 3.17 -6.05
N SER A 38 -6.17 1.98 -5.75
CA SER A 38 -6.93 0.93 -5.06
C SER A 38 -7.41 1.32 -3.66
N VAL A 39 -6.69 2.22 -2.98
CA VAL A 39 -7.10 2.76 -1.67
C VAL A 39 -8.21 3.81 -1.85
N LEU A 40 -8.11 4.64 -2.90
CA LEU A 40 -9.12 5.67 -3.22
C LEU A 40 -10.46 5.05 -3.65
N GLN A 41 -10.42 3.95 -4.39
CA GLN A 41 -11.60 3.24 -4.87
C GLN A 41 -12.18 2.25 -3.84
N TRP A 42 -11.57 2.14 -2.66
CA TRP A 42 -12.04 1.19 -1.65
C TRP A 42 -13.37 1.64 -1.04
N GLU A 43 -14.40 0.80 -1.15
CA GLU A 43 -15.71 1.10 -0.55
C GLU A 43 -15.65 1.15 0.97
N ARG A 44 -16.45 2.01 1.59
CA ARG A 44 -16.51 2.16 3.05
C ARG A 44 -16.71 0.79 3.73
N PRO A 45 -15.76 0.32 4.56
CA PRO A 45 -15.89 -0.95 5.29
C PRO A 45 -17.16 -0.99 6.14
N ARG A 46 -17.89 -2.11 6.08
CA ARG A 46 -19.13 -2.31 6.85
C ARG A 46 -19.01 -3.41 7.90
N THR A 47 -17.91 -4.17 7.86
CA THR A 47 -17.64 -5.25 8.78
C THR A 47 -16.24 -5.13 9.40
N VAL A 48 -16.04 -5.86 10.50
CA VAL A 48 -14.71 -6.00 11.13
C VAL A 48 -13.69 -6.57 10.14
N THR A 49 -14.09 -7.57 9.36
CA THR A 49 -13.22 -8.23 8.37
C THR A 49 -12.81 -7.26 7.25
N ASP A 50 -13.73 -6.47 6.73
CA ASP A 50 -13.43 -5.45 5.72
C ASP A 50 -12.46 -4.40 6.27
N THR A 51 -12.67 -4.00 7.53
CA THR A 51 -11.84 -3.01 8.21
C THR A 51 -10.42 -3.54 8.42
N GLN A 52 -10.28 -4.78 8.87
CA GLN A 52 -8.97 -5.44 9.00
C GLN A 52 -8.26 -5.55 7.65
N SER A 53 -8.99 -5.91 6.60
CA SER A 53 -8.46 -6.03 5.25
C SER A 53 -7.95 -4.68 4.72
N PHE A 54 -8.76 -3.62 4.90
CA PHE A 54 -8.39 -2.26 4.55
C PHE A 54 -7.16 -1.77 5.35
N VAL A 55 -7.17 -1.92 6.68
CA VAL A 55 -6.04 -1.55 7.55
C VAL A 55 -4.77 -2.28 7.14
N GLY A 56 -4.87 -3.58 6.81
CA GLY A 56 -3.75 -4.37 6.30
C GLY A 56 -3.18 -3.83 5.00
N LEU A 57 -4.05 -3.48 4.04
CA LEU A 57 -3.66 -2.86 2.78
C LEU A 57 -2.93 -1.53 2.99
N VAL A 58 -3.54 -0.60 3.74
CA VAL A 58 -2.97 0.75 3.91
C VAL A 58 -1.70 0.76 4.77
N SER A 59 -1.50 -0.28 5.60
CA SER A 59 -0.27 -0.45 6.40
C SER A 59 0.98 -0.62 5.55
N TYR A 60 0.86 -1.08 4.30
CA TYR A 60 1.98 -1.13 3.36
C TYR A 60 2.55 0.27 3.05
N TYR A 61 1.71 1.32 3.10
CA TYR A 61 2.11 2.70 2.82
C TYR A 61 2.52 3.51 4.05
N ARG A 62 2.53 2.90 5.24
CA ARG A 62 2.77 3.60 6.53
C ARG A 62 4.02 4.48 6.56
N ARG A 63 5.08 4.12 5.81
CA ARG A 63 6.35 4.87 5.76
C ARG A 63 6.23 6.20 5.01
N PHE A 64 5.20 6.35 4.17
CA PHE A 64 4.96 7.51 3.32
C PHE A 64 3.85 8.42 3.87
N ILE A 65 3.21 8.03 4.98
CA ILE A 65 2.10 8.76 5.58
C ILE A 65 2.54 9.23 6.95
N GLU A 66 2.80 10.53 7.08
CA GLU A 66 3.13 11.12 8.36
C GLU A 66 1.97 10.95 9.35
N GLY A 67 2.28 10.49 10.57
CA GLY A 67 1.26 10.27 11.59
C GLY A 67 0.31 9.11 11.30
N PHE A 68 0.67 8.16 10.42
CA PHE A 68 -0.16 7.01 10.04
C PHE A 68 -0.90 6.33 11.21
N SER A 69 -0.21 6.06 12.32
CA SER A 69 -0.81 5.42 13.49
C SER A 69 -1.97 6.21 14.08
N LYS A 70 -1.91 7.56 14.08
CA LYS A 70 -2.99 8.42 14.57
C LYS A 70 -4.18 8.39 13.61
N ILE A 71 -3.92 8.38 12.30
CA ILE A 71 -4.93 8.37 11.25
C ILE A 71 -5.71 7.04 11.25
N VAL A 72 -5.02 5.92 11.42
CA VAL A 72 -5.62 4.58 11.37
C VAL A 72 -6.22 4.14 12.70
N ALA A 73 -5.90 4.81 13.81
CA ALA A 73 -6.38 4.44 15.15
C ALA A 73 -7.91 4.27 15.24
N PRO A 74 -8.77 5.15 14.69
CA PRO A 74 -10.22 4.94 14.69
C PRO A 74 -10.64 3.64 13.98
N LEU A 75 -9.98 3.30 12.87
CA LEU A 75 -10.26 2.06 12.13
C LEU A 75 -9.83 0.83 12.92
N THR A 76 -8.69 0.90 13.61
CA THR A 76 -8.25 -0.18 14.52
C THR A 76 -9.18 -0.32 15.73
N GLN A 77 -9.86 0.74 16.17
CA GLN A 77 -10.87 0.65 17.23
C GLN A 77 -12.12 -0.11 16.76
N LEU A 78 -12.51 0.07 15.49
CA LEU A 78 -13.64 -0.66 14.88
C LEU A 78 -13.40 -2.17 14.77
N THR A 79 -12.16 -2.65 14.92
CA THR A 79 -11.87 -4.10 14.94
C THR A 79 -12.02 -4.73 16.33
N ARG A 80 -12.35 -3.94 17.36
CA ARG A 80 -12.58 -4.42 18.73
C ARG A 80 -13.99 -5.01 18.86
N LYS A 81 -14.18 -5.90 19.83
CA LYS A 81 -15.51 -6.45 20.13
C LYS A 81 -16.46 -5.32 20.55
N GLU A 82 -17.74 -5.48 20.20
CA GLU A 82 -18.86 -4.60 20.59
C GLU A 82 -18.86 -3.19 19.99
N GLN A 83 -18.03 -2.93 18.97
CA GLN A 83 -18.01 -1.63 18.29
C GLN A 83 -18.96 -1.59 17.09
N LEU A 84 -19.86 -0.61 17.10
CA LEU A 84 -20.84 -0.38 16.04
C LEU A 84 -20.22 0.38 14.87
N PHE A 85 -20.49 -0.09 13.65
CA PHE A 85 -20.24 0.63 12.41
C PHE A 85 -21.41 1.59 12.18
N ILE A 86 -21.28 2.83 12.66
CA ILE A 86 -22.30 3.88 12.54
C ILE A 86 -22.13 4.62 11.21
#